data_AF-X1VIG8-F1
#
_entry.id   AF-X1VIG8-F1
#
_cell.length_a   1.000
_cell.length_b   1.000
_cell.length_c   1.000
_cell.angle_alpha   90.00
_cell.angle_beta   90.00
_cell.angle_gamma   90.00
#
_symmetry.space_group_name_H-M   'P 1'
#
loop_
_entity.id
_entity.type
_entity.pdbx_description
1 polymer ?
#
loop_
_entity_poly.entity_id
_entity_poly.type
_entity_poly.pdbx_seq_one_letter_code
_entity_poly.pdbx_strand_id
1 'polypeptide(L)'
;VDNELKGKPNFFPGAVVNPGADTEAAFELQLIKMEKKIAAGARFFQTQAIYDFDAFARFMKRAEGFNIPILAGIIPLKSAGMARFMNKNVAGVFVPEELIDKMAKTEDKARTGIDIAANLIKELKGMCQGVHIMAIGWEKRIPAILDAAGL
;
A
#
# COMPACT_ATOMS: atom_id res chain seq x y z
N VAL A 1 -13.71 36.34 -3.73
CA VAL A 1 -14.90 35.86 -4.46
C VAL A 1 -15.38 34.64 -3.71
N ASP A 2 -16.35 34.82 -2.82
CA ASP A 2 -16.95 33.72 -2.06
C ASP A 2 -17.98 33.04 -2.95
N ASN A 3 -17.62 31.88 -3.48
CA ASN A 3 -18.57 31.07 -4.22
C ASN A 3 -19.53 30.40 -3.22
N GLU A 4 -20.83 30.65 -3.36
CA GLU A 4 -21.85 29.94 -2.58
C GLU A 4 -21.77 28.42 -2.83
N LEU A 5 -21.72 27.64 -1.75
CA LEU A 5 -21.74 26.18 -1.83
C LEU A 5 -23.12 25.70 -2.27
N LYS A 6 -23.19 25.06 -3.44
CA LYS A 6 -24.41 24.42 -3.94
C LYS A 6 -24.61 23.06 -3.26
N GLY A 7 -25.19 23.08 -2.06
CA GLY A 7 -25.58 21.88 -1.32
C GLY A 7 -24.56 21.39 -0.29
N LYS A 8 -24.84 20.22 0.29
CA LYS A 8 -23.98 19.59 1.31
C LYS A 8 -23.10 18.51 0.66
N PRO A 9 -21.78 18.50 0.92
CA PRO A 9 -20.93 17.42 0.44
C PRO A 9 -21.31 16.09 1.10
N ASN A 10 -21.40 15.03 0.31
CA ASN A 10 -21.55 13.66 0.80
C ASN A 10 -20.21 12.93 0.65
N PHE A 11 -19.46 12.80 1.75
CA PHE A 11 -18.13 12.21 1.72
C PHE A 11 -18.17 10.68 1.78
N PHE A 12 -17.20 10.01 1.15
CA PHE A 12 -16.89 8.59 1.36
C PHE A 12 -15.53 8.50 2.06
N PRO A 13 -15.45 8.71 3.38
CA PRO A 13 -14.18 8.88 4.07
C PRO A 13 -13.38 7.58 4.10
N GLY A 14 -12.11 7.65 3.71
CA GLY A 14 -11.12 6.59 3.90
C GLY A 14 -10.15 6.94 5.01
N ALA A 15 -9.41 5.95 5.50
CA ALA A 15 -8.35 6.16 6.48
C ALA A 15 -7.10 5.34 6.17
N VAL A 16 -5.99 5.66 6.85
CA VAL A 16 -4.73 4.93 6.70
C VAL A 16 -4.55 3.89 7.80
N VAL A 17 -3.89 2.77 7.51
CA VAL A 17 -3.45 1.78 8.50
C VAL A 17 -2.06 1.26 8.14
N ASN A 18 -1.23 0.98 9.14
CA ASN A 18 0.08 0.35 8.90
C ASN A 18 0.00 -1.14 9.30
N PRO A 19 0.12 -2.07 8.34
CA PRO A 19 0.17 -3.51 8.63
C PRO A 19 1.56 -3.99 9.09
N GLY A 20 2.62 -3.23 8.82
CA GLY A 20 4.00 -3.55 9.21
C GLY A 20 4.30 -3.04 10.62
N ALA A 21 3.75 -3.71 11.63
CA ALA A 21 4.09 -3.48 13.03
C ALA A 21 5.03 -4.56 13.55
N ASP A 22 6.19 -4.14 14.06
CA ASP A 22 7.33 -5.03 14.33
C ASP A 22 7.20 -5.77 15.68
N THR A 23 6.17 -5.45 16.47
CA THR A 23 5.90 -6.09 17.76
C THR A 23 4.41 -6.30 17.94
N GLU A 24 4.05 -7.31 18.74
CA GLU A 24 2.65 -7.63 19.06
C GLU A 24 1.90 -6.43 19.66
N ALA A 25 2.53 -5.70 20.58
CA ALA A 25 1.95 -4.50 21.19
C ALA A 25 1.71 -3.37 20.16
N ALA A 26 2.65 -3.17 19.23
CA ALA A 26 2.48 -2.19 18.16
C ALA A 26 1.36 -2.62 17.19
N PHE A 27 1.22 -3.92 16.94
CA PHE A 27 0.19 -4.48 16.09
C PHE A 27 -1.21 -4.26 16.70
N GLU A 28 -1.41 -4.60 17.97
CA GLU A 28 -2.66 -4.33 18.69
C GLU A 28 -3.01 -2.84 18.71
N LEU A 29 -2.01 -1.97 18.87
CA LEU A 29 -2.23 -0.53 18.80
C LEU A 29 -2.73 -0.07 17.41
N GLN A 30 -2.31 -0.72 16.31
CA GLN A 30 -2.84 -0.43 14.98
C GLN A 30 -4.31 -0.85 14.85
N LEU A 31 -4.69 -2.01 15.39
CA LEU A 31 -6.09 -2.47 15.39
C LEU A 31 -6.99 -1.52 16.22
N ILE A 32 -6.56 -1.11 17.41
CA ILE A 32 -7.29 -0.14 18.24
C ILE A 32 -7.47 1.19 17.50
N LYS A 33 -6.42 1.66 16.81
CA LYS A 33 -6.51 2.88 15.98
C LYS A 33 -7.48 2.69 14.81
N MET A 34 -7.49 1.50 14.21
CA MET A 34 -8.41 1.16 13.12
C MET A 34 -9.86 1.17 13.60
N GLU A 35 -10.15 0.54 14.74
CA GLU A 35 -11.47 0.55 15.39
C GLU A 35 -11.95 1.98 15.68
N LYS A 36 -11.09 2.82 16.26
CA LYS A 36 -11.41 4.24 16.52
C LYS A 36 -11.73 5.01 15.24
N LYS A 37 -11.02 4.75 14.14
CA LYS A 37 -11.26 5.37 12.84
C LYS A 37 -12.58 4.88 12.21
N ILE A 38 -12.92 3.61 12.40
CA ILE A 38 -14.21 3.05 11.98
C ILE A 38 -15.35 3.73 12.75
N ALA A 39 -15.22 3.85 14.08
CA ALA A 39 -16.20 4.53 14.92
C ALA A 39 -16.37 6.02 14.53
N ALA A 40 -15.30 6.66 14.03
CA ALA A 40 -15.33 8.01 13.47
C ALA A 40 -15.92 8.10 12.04
N GLY A 41 -16.30 6.97 11.43
CA GLY A 41 -17.01 6.90 10.16
C GLY A 41 -16.17 6.50 8.95
N ALA A 42 -14.90 6.06 9.11
CA ALA A 42 -14.10 5.55 8.00
C ALA A 42 -14.79 4.36 7.32
N ARG A 43 -14.80 4.36 5.97
CA ARG A 43 -15.50 3.37 5.14
C ARG A 43 -14.58 2.43 4.37
N PHE A 44 -13.30 2.74 4.31
CA PHE A 44 -12.26 1.86 3.76
C PHE A 44 -10.90 2.28 4.31
N PHE A 45 -9.92 1.40 4.17
CA PHE A 45 -8.54 1.67 4.55
C PHE A 45 -7.59 1.56 3.36
N GLN A 46 -6.56 2.40 3.37
CA GLN A 46 -5.38 2.25 2.53
C GLN A 46 -4.19 1.91 3.42
N THR A 47 -3.39 0.93 3.01
CA THR A 47 -2.17 0.59 3.75
C THR A 47 -0.98 1.43 3.29
N GLN A 48 0.07 1.43 4.11
CA GLN A 48 1.41 1.74 3.62
C GLN A 48 1.86 0.70 2.57
N ALA A 49 2.97 0.99 1.88
CA ALA A 49 3.49 0.11 0.84
C ALA A 49 3.82 -1.29 1.37
N ILE A 50 3.33 -2.32 0.69
CA ILE A 50 3.51 -3.72 1.09
C ILE A 50 4.62 -4.37 0.27
N TYR A 51 5.61 -4.92 0.96
CA TYR A 51 6.65 -5.77 0.37
C TYR A 51 6.87 -7.08 1.15
N ASP A 52 6.30 -7.20 2.35
CA ASP A 52 6.28 -8.43 3.15
C ASP A 52 4.85 -8.98 3.15
N PHE A 53 4.65 -10.05 2.38
CA PHE A 53 3.34 -10.68 2.20
C PHE A 53 2.87 -11.42 3.45
N ASP A 54 3.78 -12.04 4.19
CA ASP A 54 3.43 -12.79 5.39
C ASP A 54 2.95 -11.85 6.48
N ALA A 55 3.62 -10.70 6.64
CA ALA A 55 3.17 -9.64 7.55
C ALA A 55 1.79 -9.12 7.15
N PHE A 56 1.56 -8.87 5.85
CA PHE A 56 0.28 -8.41 5.36
C PHE A 56 -0.84 -9.45 5.54
N ALA A 57 -0.57 -10.73 5.28
CA ALA A 57 -1.53 -11.82 5.46
C ALA A 57 -1.92 -12.01 6.93
N ARG A 58 -0.94 -11.96 7.85
CA ARG A 58 -1.21 -11.95 9.30
C ARG A 58 -2.08 -10.76 9.68
N PHE A 59 -1.82 -9.59 9.09
CA PHE A 59 -2.62 -8.40 9.33
C PHE A 59 -4.07 -8.58 8.87
N MET A 60 -4.28 -9.02 7.62
CA MET A 60 -5.62 -9.21 7.06
C MET A 60 -6.44 -10.21 7.88
N LYS A 61 -5.82 -11.30 8.37
CA LYS A 61 -6.50 -12.27 9.22
C LYS A 61 -7.00 -11.67 10.54
N ARG A 62 -6.24 -10.76 11.15
CA ARG A 62 -6.68 -10.07 12.38
C ARG A 62 -7.68 -8.96 12.11
N ALA A 63 -7.57 -8.30 10.95
CA ALA A 63 -8.46 -7.24 10.53
C ALA A 63 -9.82 -7.74 10.01
N GLU A 64 -9.97 -9.04 9.74
CA GLU A 64 -11.18 -9.63 9.14
C GLU A 64 -12.45 -9.30 9.94
N GLY A 65 -12.37 -9.27 11.27
CA GLY A 65 -13.50 -8.99 12.15
C GLY A 65 -14.09 -7.58 12.00
N PHE A 66 -13.33 -6.62 11.45
CA PHE A 66 -13.83 -5.26 11.22
C PHE A 66 -14.76 -5.15 10.01
N ASN A 67 -14.79 -6.14 9.11
CA ASN A 67 -15.65 -6.17 7.92
C ASN A 67 -15.61 -4.89 7.07
N ILE A 68 -14.42 -4.27 6.97
CA ILE A 68 -14.20 -3.03 6.21
C ILE A 68 -13.21 -3.25 5.07
N PRO A 69 -13.45 -2.69 3.85
CA PRO A 69 -12.53 -2.86 2.73
C PRO A 69 -11.15 -2.29 3.01
N ILE A 70 -10.11 -3.05 2.68
CA ILE A 70 -8.71 -2.65 2.77
C ILE A 70 -8.08 -2.70 1.38
N LEU A 71 -7.42 -1.61 1.00
CA LEU A 71 -6.65 -1.48 -0.23
C LEU A 71 -5.16 -1.58 0.10
N ALA A 72 -4.49 -2.57 -0.47
CA ALA A 72 -3.06 -2.75 -0.28
C ALA A 72 -2.27 -1.69 -1.06
N GLY A 73 -1.41 -0.97 -0.35
CA GLY A 73 -0.56 0.08 -0.91
C GLY A 73 0.58 -0.51 -1.77
N ILE A 74 0.70 -0.02 -3.01
CA ILE A 74 1.78 -0.38 -3.93
C ILE A 74 2.57 0.87 -4.31
N ILE A 75 3.89 0.82 -4.14
CA ILE A 75 4.82 1.83 -4.66
C ILE A 75 5.75 1.16 -5.68
N PRO A 76 5.72 1.54 -6.96
CA PRO A 76 6.68 1.02 -7.94
C PRO A 76 8.11 1.45 -7.61
N LEU A 77 9.04 0.50 -7.50
CA LEU A 77 10.44 0.78 -7.24
C LEU A 77 11.13 1.32 -8.50
N LYS A 78 11.67 2.54 -8.42
CA LYS A 78 12.37 3.19 -9.54
C LYS A 78 13.87 2.94 -9.56
N SER A 79 14.44 2.68 -8.38
CA SER A 79 15.87 2.42 -8.21
C SER A 79 16.15 1.79 -6.85
N ALA A 80 17.32 1.16 -6.71
CA ALA A 80 17.82 0.71 -5.41
C ALA A 80 18.01 1.88 -4.41
N GLY A 81 18.38 3.07 -4.92
CA GLY A 81 18.49 4.27 -4.09
C GLY A 81 17.16 4.71 -3.49
N MET A 82 16.08 4.67 -4.28
CA MET A 82 14.72 4.93 -3.79
C MET A 82 14.31 3.89 -2.74
N ALA A 83 14.58 2.61 -2.97
CA ALA A 83 14.26 1.55 -2.01
C ALA A 83 14.97 1.75 -0.66
N ARG A 84 16.28 2.02 -0.67
CA ARG A 84 17.05 2.36 0.54
C ARG A 84 16.56 3.63 1.23
N PHE A 85 16.16 4.64 0.45
CA PHE A 85 15.58 5.85 1.00
C PHE A 85 14.27 5.57 1.74
N MET A 86 13.40 4.72 1.17
CA MET A 86 12.14 4.35 1.83
C MET A 86 12.39 3.63 3.16
N ASN A 87 13.28 2.63 3.19
CA ASN A 87 13.62 1.93 4.44
C ASN A 87 14.14 2.87 5.53
N LYS A 88 14.88 3.92 5.16
CA LYS A 88 15.46 4.87 6.11
C LYS A 88 14.48 5.95 6.57
N ASN A 89 13.57 6.39 5.70
CA ASN A 89 12.83 7.64 5.91
C ASN A 89 11.30 7.47 5.93
N VAL A 90 10.76 6.32 5.52
CA VAL A 90 9.32 6.08 5.45
C VAL A 90 8.93 5.07 6.54
N ALA A 91 8.40 5.59 7.65
CA ALA A 91 7.98 4.75 8.78
C ALA A 91 6.90 3.74 8.36
N GLY A 92 7.09 2.47 8.75
CA GLY A 92 6.17 1.38 8.41
C GLY A 92 6.32 0.83 6.99
N VAL A 93 7.38 1.21 6.26
CA VAL A 93 7.75 0.61 4.97
C VAL A 93 9.09 -0.07 5.10
N PHE A 94 9.15 -1.34 4.69
CA PHE A 94 10.36 -2.12 4.62
C PHE A 94 10.43 -2.83 3.26
N VAL A 95 11.41 -2.47 2.44
CA VAL A 95 11.73 -3.11 1.17
C VAL A 95 12.79 -4.19 1.44
N PRO A 96 12.51 -5.47 1.12
CA PRO A 96 13.48 -6.56 1.25
C PRO A 96 14.76 -6.32 0.45
N GLU A 97 15.90 -6.72 1.01
CA GLU A 97 17.21 -6.54 0.38
C GLU A 97 17.28 -7.17 -1.01
N GLU A 98 16.58 -8.31 -1.23
CA GLU A 98 16.50 -8.95 -2.54
C GLU A 98 15.95 -8.02 -3.63
N LEU A 99 14.91 -7.24 -3.32
CA LEU A 99 14.34 -6.28 -4.27
C LEU A 99 15.27 -5.08 -4.50
N ILE A 100 16.00 -4.66 -3.45
CA ILE A 100 17.01 -3.60 -3.54
C ILE A 100 18.14 -4.05 -4.47
N ASP A 101 18.64 -5.26 -4.26
CA ASP A 101 19.69 -5.90 -5.06
C ASP A 101 19.26 -6.08 -6.51
N LYS A 102 18.04 -6.57 -6.74
CA LYS A 102 17.46 -6.71 -8.08
C LYS A 102 17.42 -5.36 -8.80
N MET A 103 17.02 -4.29 -8.11
CA MET A 103 17.03 -2.94 -8.66
C MET A 103 18.43 -2.32 -8.83
N ALA A 104 19.44 -2.83 -8.11
CA ALA A 104 20.82 -2.37 -8.24
C ALA A 104 21.55 -3.03 -9.42
N LYS A 105 21.26 -4.31 -9.68
CA LYS A 105 21.93 -5.12 -10.69
C LYS A 105 21.27 -5.07 -12.08
N THR A 106 20.02 -4.61 -12.17
CA THR A 106 19.29 -4.56 -13.43
C THR A 106 19.79 -3.46 -14.38
N GLU A 107 19.84 -3.78 -15.68
CA GLU A 107 20.08 -2.83 -16.76
C GLU A 107 18.82 -2.00 -17.07
N ASP A 108 17.65 -2.63 -17.04
CA ASP A 108 16.35 -1.97 -17.25
C ASP A 108 15.57 -1.84 -15.93
N LYS A 109 15.89 -0.77 -15.19
CA LYS A 109 15.20 -0.38 -13.95
C LYS A 109 13.71 -0.16 -14.16
N ALA A 110 13.36 0.33 -15.34
CA ALA A 110 12.02 0.68 -15.73
C ALA A 110 11.14 -0.58 -15.83
N ARG A 111 11.61 -1.58 -16.59
CA ARG A 111 10.96 -2.88 -16.70
C ARG A 111 10.93 -3.62 -15.37
N THR A 112 12.06 -3.64 -14.67
CA THR A 112 12.20 -4.34 -13.39
C THR A 112 11.23 -3.80 -12.33
N GLY A 113 11.09 -2.47 -12.23
CA GLY A 113 10.13 -1.85 -11.32
C GLY A 113 8.67 -2.17 -11.66
N ILE A 114 8.34 -2.27 -12.95
CA ILE A 114 7.02 -2.70 -13.43
C ILE A 114 6.77 -4.16 -13.02
N ASP A 115 7.72 -5.06 -13.28
CA ASP A 115 7.59 -6.48 -12.97
C ASP A 115 7.48 -6.72 -11.45
N ILE A 116 8.24 -5.97 -10.63
CA ILE A 116 8.12 -6.03 -9.16
C ILE A 116 6.71 -5.59 -8.72
N ALA A 117 6.23 -4.44 -9.19
CA ALA A 117 4.91 -3.94 -8.82
C ALA A 117 3.78 -4.89 -9.27
N ALA A 118 3.88 -5.43 -10.48
CA ALA A 118 2.92 -6.40 -11.01
C ALA A 118 2.89 -7.69 -10.20
N ASN A 119 4.06 -8.21 -9.80
CA ASN A 119 4.14 -9.39 -8.94
C ASN A 119 3.57 -9.13 -7.54
N LEU A 120 3.84 -7.96 -6.94
CA LEU A 120 3.20 -7.57 -5.68
C LEU A 120 1.66 -7.60 -5.81
N ILE A 121 1.10 -7.02 -6.88
CA ILE A 121 -0.35 -7.02 -7.11
C ILE A 121 -0.90 -8.45 -7.24
N LYS A 122 -0.20 -9.34 -7.96
CA LYS A 122 -0.61 -10.74 -8.12
C LYS A 122 -0.64 -11.49 -6.80
N GLU A 123 0.40 -11.36 -5.98
CA GLU A 123 0.50 -12.02 -4.68
C GLU A 123 -0.56 -11.51 -3.68
N LEU A 124 -0.90 -10.23 -3.74
CA LEU A 124 -1.93 -9.63 -2.87
C LEU A 124 -3.36 -9.97 -3.31
N LYS A 125 -3.53 -10.56 -4.51
CA LYS A 125 -4.84 -10.89 -5.05
C LYS A 125 -5.52 -11.95 -4.17
N GLY A 126 -6.74 -11.65 -3.73
CA GLY A 126 -7.51 -12.52 -2.84
C GLY A 126 -7.22 -12.32 -1.34
N MET A 127 -6.17 -11.58 -0.98
CA MET A 127 -5.89 -11.21 0.42
C MET A 127 -6.67 -9.96 0.86
N CYS A 128 -7.01 -9.08 -0.07
CA CYS A 128 -7.63 -7.78 0.20
C CYS A 128 -8.60 -7.37 -0.92
N GLN A 129 -9.35 -6.29 -0.71
CA GLN A 129 -10.44 -5.88 -1.62
C GLN A 129 -9.94 -5.08 -2.83
N GLY A 130 -8.67 -4.68 -2.87
CA GLY A 130 -8.07 -3.99 -3.99
C GLY A 130 -6.67 -3.46 -3.68
N VAL A 131 -6.11 -2.71 -4.63
CA VAL A 131 -4.79 -2.08 -4.49
C VAL A 131 -4.89 -0.56 -4.63
N HIS A 132 -4.05 0.15 -3.89
CA HIS A 132 -3.84 1.59 -4.00
C HIS A 132 -2.43 1.85 -4.53
N ILE A 133 -2.32 2.19 -5.82
CA ILE A 133 -1.03 2.41 -6.47
C ILE A 133 -0.61 3.87 -6.34
N MET A 134 0.44 4.11 -5.57
CA MET A 134 1.10 5.40 -5.43
C MET A 134 2.15 5.52 -6.53
N ALA A 135 1.80 6.22 -7.63
CA ALA A 135 2.63 6.27 -8.83
C ALA A 135 3.97 7.02 -8.64
N ILE A 136 4.01 8.03 -7.76
CA ILE A 136 5.19 8.86 -7.47
C ILE A 136 5.88 9.35 -8.76
N GLY A 137 5.18 9.87 -9.78
CA GLY A 137 5.81 10.29 -11.04
C GLY A 137 6.03 9.17 -12.07
N TRP A 138 5.38 8.01 -11.91
CA TRP A 138 5.32 6.90 -12.89
C TRP A 138 3.90 6.72 -13.46
N GLU A 139 3.10 7.77 -13.53
CA GLU A 139 1.69 7.73 -13.96
C GLU A 139 1.53 7.07 -15.34
N LYS A 140 2.43 7.40 -16.29
CA LYS A 140 2.44 6.82 -17.64
C LYS A 140 2.77 5.32 -17.69
N ARG A 141 3.29 4.75 -16.61
CA ARG A 141 3.69 3.33 -16.51
C ARG A 141 2.64 2.48 -15.80
N ILE A 142 1.62 3.10 -15.19
CA ILE A 142 0.55 2.38 -14.51
C ILE A 142 -0.16 1.39 -15.43
N PRO A 143 -0.52 1.72 -16.70
CA PRO A 143 -1.13 0.73 -17.60
C PRO A 143 -0.26 -0.52 -17.76
N ALA A 144 1.04 -0.37 -18.00
CA ALA A 144 1.96 -1.50 -18.13
C ALA A 144 2.09 -2.35 -16.86
N ILE A 145 1.93 -1.74 -15.67
CA ILE A 145 1.89 -2.47 -14.39
C ILE A 145 0.61 -3.31 -14.30
N LEU A 146 -0.53 -2.73 -14.67
CA LEU A 146 -1.82 -3.42 -14.65
C LEU A 146 -1.87 -4.56 -15.67
N ASP A 147 -1.42 -4.31 -16.91
CA ASP A 147 -1.31 -5.34 -17.96
C ASP A 147 -0.42 -6.51 -17.49
N ALA A 148 0.75 -6.21 -16.92
CA ALA A 148 1.66 -7.22 -16.38
C ALA A 148 1.08 -7.96 -15.17
N ALA A 149 0.20 -7.31 -14.39
CA ALA A 149 -0.54 -7.91 -13.28
C ALA A 149 -1.72 -8.79 -13.74
N GLY A 150 -2.15 -8.66 -15.00
CA GLY A 150 -3.34 -9.32 -15.55
C GLY A 150 -4.65 -8.69 -15.08
N LEU A 151 -4.68 -7.35 -14.98
CA LEU A 151 -5.85 -6.55 -14.63
C LEU A 151 -6.33 -5.69 -15.80
#